data_AF-W7Z536-F1
#
_entry.id   AF-W7Z536-F1
#
_cell.length_a   1.000
_cell.length_b   1.000
_cell.length_c   1.000
_cell.angle_alpha   90.00
_cell.angle_beta   90.00
_cell.angle_gamma   90.00
#
_symmetry.space_group_name_H-M   'P 1'
#
loop_
_entity.id
_entity.type
_entity.pdbx_description
1 polymer ?
#
loop_
_entity_poly.entity_id
_entity_poly.type
_entity_poly.pdbx_seq_one_letter_code
_entity_poly.pdbx_strand_id
1 'polypeptide(L)'
;MSLAELYIQPFSVAEWIHIDGFTDAGVNLIAAGLAVIVFLWLYIRTARSFRSAASARLERLQSTLALYCRAAGLLREEADDVSDAVILLLEECKAAPLMTTELLELIDAYLQERDRSRLHQLQRALDREINHRIHEQATIIRTLDSPGWGISFWKMLKPAIPFAALAALLLWSIQLYDGLHEPTTVMASSLWTSIALWSRYISSLAATLSLYLVIMETRRGESRVIYQTLSLLISAVALLHFIGLSFSPYILILQLILFLCGFSLTRKRSRRERPYPGHEDFLE
;
A
#
# COMPACT_ATOMS: atom_id res chain seq x y z
N MET A 1 38.59 73.11 -25.77
CA MET A 1 38.98 71.81 -26.33
C MET A 1 39.93 71.13 -25.35
N SER A 2 39.41 70.28 -24.47
CA SER A 2 40.10 69.07 -24.00
C SER A 2 39.04 68.12 -23.47
N LEU A 3 38.95 66.97 -24.13
CA LEU A 3 38.00 65.89 -23.94
C LEU A 3 38.52 65.00 -22.80
N ALA A 4 38.19 65.32 -21.54
CA ALA A 4 38.62 64.50 -20.40
C ALA A 4 37.57 64.37 -19.29
N GLU A 5 36.30 64.62 -19.59
CA GLU A 5 35.18 64.27 -18.71
C GLU A 5 34.29 63.23 -19.41
N LEU A 6 34.90 62.14 -19.88
CA LEU A 6 34.15 60.94 -20.26
C LEU A 6 33.73 60.22 -18.98
N TYR A 7 32.51 60.54 -18.58
CA TYR A 7 31.74 59.99 -17.48
C TYR A 7 31.64 58.46 -17.57
N ILE A 8 32.56 57.74 -16.92
CA ILE A 8 32.40 56.32 -16.62
C ILE A 8 31.66 56.24 -15.29
N GLN A 9 30.33 56.12 -15.34
CA GLN A 9 29.56 55.76 -14.16
C GLN A 9 29.95 54.34 -13.72
N PRO A 10 30.35 54.13 -12.45
CA PRO A 10 30.46 52.79 -11.91
C PRO A 10 29.05 52.22 -11.74
N PHE A 11 28.71 51.22 -12.56
CA PHE A 11 27.55 50.37 -12.38
C PHE A 11 27.49 49.91 -10.91
N SER A 12 26.44 50.31 -10.19
CA SER A 12 26.38 50.12 -8.74
C SER A 12 26.08 48.65 -8.41
N VAL A 13 26.81 48.09 -7.44
CA VAL A 13 26.62 46.73 -6.90
C VAL A 13 25.20 46.53 -6.33
N ALA A 14 24.47 47.61 -6.04
CA ALA A 14 23.09 47.57 -5.58
C ALA A 14 22.09 47.09 -6.66
N GLU A 15 22.44 47.19 -7.94
CA GLU A 15 21.58 46.71 -9.04
C GLU A 15 21.64 45.18 -9.20
N TRP A 16 22.72 44.53 -8.76
CA TRP A 16 22.84 43.07 -8.73
C TRP A 16 21.96 42.42 -7.64
N ILE A 17 21.76 43.09 -6.51
CA ILE A 17 20.96 42.55 -5.38
C ILE A 17 19.47 42.43 -5.75
N HIS A 18 19.00 43.19 -6.75
CA HIS A 18 17.63 43.07 -7.27
C HIS A 18 17.45 41.94 -8.30
N ILE A 19 18.53 41.39 -8.86
CA ILE A 19 18.47 40.27 -9.82
C ILE A 19 18.33 38.93 -9.08
N ASP A 20 18.91 38.80 -7.88
CA ASP A 20 18.80 37.59 -7.05
C ASP A 20 17.36 37.30 -6.60
N GLY A 21 16.54 38.33 -6.39
CA GLY A 21 15.12 38.14 -6.07
C GLY A 21 14.28 37.59 -7.24
N PHE A 22 14.69 37.86 -8.48
CA PHE A 22 13.99 37.38 -9.68
C PHE A 22 14.43 35.97 -10.07
N THR A 23 15.70 35.61 -9.84
CA THR A 23 16.19 34.24 -9.98
C THR A 23 15.64 33.34 -8.88
N ASP A 24 15.55 33.79 -7.62
CA ASP A 24 14.90 33.01 -6.56
C ASP A 24 13.40 32.80 -6.81
N ALA A 25 12.68 33.84 -7.25
CA ALA A 25 11.27 33.69 -7.63
C ALA A 25 11.09 32.75 -8.84
N GLY A 26 11.99 32.84 -9.83
CA GLY A 26 11.99 31.96 -11.01
C GLY A 26 12.30 30.51 -10.66
N VAL A 27 13.31 30.27 -9.82
CA VAL A 27 13.70 28.93 -9.33
C VAL A 27 12.57 28.33 -8.49
N ASN A 28 11.94 29.12 -7.62
CA ASN A 28 10.78 28.68 -6.83
C ASN A 28 9.57 28.36 -7.72
N LEU A 29 9.31 29.14 -8.77
CA LEU A 29 8.24 28.88 -9.74
C LEU A 29 8.50 27.60 -10.55
N ILE A 30 9.74 27.40 -11.01
CA ILE A 30 10.14 26.18 -11.74
C ILE A 30 10.05 24.96 -10.83
N ALA A 31 10.52 25.06 -9.59
CA ALA A 31 10.44 23.99 -8.60
C ALA A 31 8.98 23.65 -8.26
N ALA A 32 8.12 24.66 -8.06
CA ALA A 32 6.70 24.47 -7.84
C ALA A 32 6.02 23.82 -9.06
N GLY A 33 6.35 24.26 -10.28
CA GLY A 33 5.85 23.67 -11.52
C GLY A 33 6.26 22.21 -11.66
N LEU A 34 7.53 21.88 -11.40
CA LEU A 34 8.04 20.51 -11.43
C LEU A 34 7.39 19.64 -10.35
N ALA A 35 7.19 20.17 -9.14
CA ALA A 35 6.47 19.47 -8.08
C ALA A 35 5.04 19.13 -8.48
N VAL A 36 4.31 20.06 -9.13
CA VAL A 36 2.96 19.82 -9.65
C VAL A 36 2.96 18.77 -10.76
N ILE A 37 3.93 18.81 -11.68
CA ILE A 37 4.05 17.81 -12.76
C ILE A 37 4.33 16.42 -12.18
N VAL A 38 5.27 16.31 -11.25
CA VAL A 38 5.61 15.04 -10.57
C VAL A 38 4.42 14.54 -9.76
N PHE A 39 3.73 15.43 -9.04
CA PHE A 39 2.49 15.10 -8.32
C PHE A 39 1.45 14.50 -9.26
N LEU A 40 1.16 15.19 -10.37
CA LEU A 40 0.15 14.76 -11.33
C LEU A 40 0.54 13.43 -11.98
N TRP A 41 1.80 13.25 -12.34
CA TRP A 41 2.31 12.00 -12.91
C TRP A 41 2.19 10.83 -11.94
N LEU A 42 2.63 11.00 -10.67
CA LEU A 42 2.53 9.98 -9.63
C LEU A 42 1.06 9.65 -9.32
N TYR A 43 0.21 10.68 -9.25
CA TYR A 43 -1.22 10.54 -9.01
C TYR A 43 -1.88 9.72 -10.12
N ILE A 44 -1.67 10.09 -11.39
CA ILE A 44 -2.23 9.40 -12.54
C ILE A 44 -1.72 7.96 -12.60
N ARG A 45 -0.41 7.74 -12.43
CA ARG A 45 0.19 6.40 -12.47
C ARG A 45 -0.40 5.49 -11.40
N THR A 46 -0.52 6.00 -10.18
CA THR A 46 -1.05 5.24 -9.03
C THR A 46 -2.55 4.99 -9.15
N ALA A 47 -3.32 5.98 -9.60
CA ALA A 47 -4.75 5.81 -9.87
C ALA A 47 -5.00 4.76 -10.97
N ARG A 48 -4.18 4.78 -12.04
CA ARG A 48 -4.24 3.77 -13.12
C ARG A 48 -3.91 2.38 -12.62
N SER A 49 -2.87 2.21 -11.79
CA SER A 49 -2.49 0.88 -11.28
C SER A 49 -3.56 0.28 -10.37
N PHE A 50 -4.22 1.09 -9.53
CA PHE A 50 -5.33 0.61 -8.71
C PHE A 50 -6.54 0.21 -9.56
N ARG A 51 -6.86 1.00 -10.60
CA ARG A 51 -7.98 0.70 -11.50
C ARG A 51 -7.71 -0.54 -12.34
N SER A 52 -6.50 -0.72 -12.86
CA SER A 52 -6.12 -1.89 -13.65
C SER A 52 -6.06 -3.17 -12.80
N ALA A 53 -5.59 -3.10 -11.56
CA ALA A 53 -5.61 -4.23 -10.64
C ALA A 53 -7.05 -4.66 -10.28
N ALA A 54 -7.95 -3.70 -10.10
CA ALA A 54 -9.37 -3.97 -9.84
C ALA A 54 -10.06 -4.58 -11.07
N SER A 55 -9.83 -4.04 -12.27
CA SER A 55 -10.41 -4.58 -13.51
C SER A 55 -9.88 -5.98 -13.84
N ALA A 56 -8.57 -6.20 -13.69
CA ALA A 56 -7.96 -7.52 -13.92
C ALA A 56 -8.49 -8.57 -12.93
N ARG A 57 -8.76 -8.19 -11.68
CA ARG A 57 -9.39 -9.10 -10.71
C ARG A 57 -10.84 -9.42 -11.10
N LEU A 58 -11.59 -8.43 -11.58
CA LEU A 58 -12.96 -8.61 -12.02
C LEU A 58 -13.03 -9.52 -13.27
N GLU A 59 -12.14 -9.31 -14.23
CA GLU A 59 -12.03 -10.15 -15.44
C GLU A 59 -11.72 -11.62 -15.08
N ARG A 60 -10.80 -11.87 -14.15
CA ARG A 60 -10.52 -13.23 -13.65
C ARG A 60 -11.71 -13.86 -12.93
N LEU A 61 -12.47 -13.06 -12.18
CA LEU A 61 -13.70 -13.54 -11.52
C LEU A 61 -14.76 -13.90 -12.56
N GLN A 62 -14.95 -13.07 -13.58
CA GLN A 62 -15.90 -13.34 -14.66
C GLN A 62 -15.54 -14.58 -15.47
N SER A 63 -14.27 -14.75 -15.84
CA SER A 63 -13.83 -15.94 -16.58
C SER A 63 -14.02 -17.22 -15.77
N THR A 64 -13.74 -17.17 -14.46
CA THR A 64 -13.94 -18.31 -13.55
C THR A 64 -15.43 -18.60 -13.35
N LEU A 65 -16.27 -17.58 -13.20
CA LEU A 65 -17.71 -17.73 -13.04
C LEU A 65 -18.35 -18.33 -14.30
N ALA A 66 -17.92 -17.91 -15.50
CA ALA A 66 -18.41 -18.47 -16.75
C ALA A 66 -18.13 -19.98 -16.86
N LEU A 67 -16.95 -20.43 -16.42
CA LEU A 67 -16.60 -21.85 -16.35
C LEU A 67 -17.48 -22.60 -15.34
N TYR A 68 -17.68 -22.05 -14.13
CA TYR A 68 -18.52 -22.67 -13.12
C TYR A 68 -20.00 -22.76 -13.51
N CYS A 69 -20.56 -21.72 -14.12
CA CYS A 69 -21.93 -21.74 -14.62
C CYS A 69 -22.11 -22.75 -15.76
N ARG A 70 -21.11 -22.90 -16.64
CA ARG A 70 -21.13 -23.91 -17.71
C ARG A 70 -21.07 -25.33 -17.14
N ALA A 71 -20.19 -25.57 -16.18
CA ALA A 71 -20.09 -26.86 -15.50
C ALA A 71 -21.38 -27.21 -14.74
N ALA A 72 -21.97 -26.24 -14.02
CA ALA A 72 -23.23 -26.43 -13.30
C ALA A 72 -24.43 -26.69 -14.23
N GLY A 73 -24.45 -26.05 -15.40
CA GLY A 73 -25.47 -26.27 -16.43
C GLY A 73 -25.47 -27.70 -16.96
N LEU A 74 -24.29 -28.20 -17.35
CA LEU A 74 -24.15 -29.58 -17.84
C LEU A 74 -24.39 -30.62 -16.73
N LEU A 75 -23.93 -30.36 -15.50
CA LEU A 75 -24.20 -31.23 -14.35
C LEU A 75 -25.71 -31.41 -14.10
N ARG A 76 -26.52 -30.43 -14.50
CA ARG A 76 -27.98 -30.43 -14.33
C ARG A 76 -28.72 -31.02 -15.52
N GLU A 77 -28.19 -30.91 -16.74
CA GLU A 77 -28.76 -31.52 -17.95
C GLU A 77 -28.41 -33.00 -18.10
N GLU A 78 -27.18 -33.40 -17.74
CA GLU A 78 -26.65 -34.77 -17.88
C GLU A 78 -26.72 -35.57 -16.57
N ALA A 79 -27.63 -35.19 -15.66
CA ALA A 79 -27.81 -35.85 -14.36
C ALA A 79 -28.18 -37.34 -14.45
N ASP A 80 -28.68 -37.80 -15.60
CA ASP A 80 -29.04 -39.20 -15.84
C ASP A 80 -27.96 -40.01 -16.59
N ASP A 81 -27.09 -39.39 -17.38
CA ASP A 81 -26.03 -40.05 -18.14
C ASP A 81 -24.74 -39.21 -18.12
N VAL A 82 -23.73 -39.67 -17.38
CA VAL A 82 -22.49 -38.92 -17.13
C VAL A 82 -21.64 -38.96 -18.40
N SER A 83 -21.79 -37.94 -19.23
CA SER A 83 -21.03 -37.76 -20.46
C SER A 83 -19.56 -37.39 -20.19
N ASP A 84 -18.63 -37.87 -21.02
CA ASP A 84 -17.20 -37.48 -20.96
C ASP A 84 -17.01 -35.95 -21.05
N ALA A 85 -18.01 -35.23 -21.60
CA ALA A 85 -18.04 -33.77 -21.64
C ALA A 85 -18.12 -33.11 -20.26
N VAL A 86 -18.83 -33.73 -19.30
CA VAL A 86 -18.93 -33.27 -17.91
C VAL A 86 -17.59 -33.43 -17.20
N ILE A 87 -16.94 -34.58 -17.42
CA ILE A 87 -15.64 -34.92 -16.84
C ILE A 87 -14.57 -33.93 -17.33
N LEU A 88 -14.52 -33.67 -18.63
CA LEU A 88 -13.61 -32.68 -19.23
C LEU A 88 -13.82 -31.27 -18.65
N LEU A 89 -15.07 -30.84 -18.44
CA LEU A 89 -15.36 -29.53 -17.86
C LEU A 89 -15.04 -29.43 -16.36
N LEU A 90 -15.17 -30.53 -15.62
CA LEU A 90 -14.73 -30.61 -14.22
C LEU A 90 -13.20 -30.56 -14.11
N GLU A 91 -12.47 -31.18 -15.04
CA GLU A 91 -11.02 -31.06 -15.15
C GLU A 91 -10.59 -29.63 -15.57
N GLU A 92 -11.32 -28.98 -16.48
CA GLU A 92 -11.10 -27.56 -16.80
C GLU A 92 -11.39 -26.64 -15.59
N CYS A 93 -12.40 -26.97 -14.78
CA CYS A 93 -12.69 -26.26 -13.54
C CYS A 93 -11.56 -26.44 -12.50
N LYS A 94 -10.91 -27.61 -12.47
CA LYS A 94 -9.72 -27.86 -11.63
C LYS A 94 -8.55 -26.94 -11.97
N ALA A 95 -8.44 -26.52 -13.22
CA ALA A 95 -7.42 -25.55 -13.66
C ALA A 95 -7.78 -24.09 -13.35
N ALA A 96 -8.98 -23.80 -12.82
CA ALA A 96 -9.42 -22.44 -12.58
C ALA A 96 -8.69 -21.79 -11.38
N PRO A 97 -8.24 -20.52 -11.50
CA PRO A 97 -7.32 -19.88 -10.55
C PRO A 97 -7.94 -19.48 -9.19
N LEU A 98 -9.24 -19.67 -8.97
CA LEU A 98 -9.95 -19.24 -7.76
C LEU A 98 -10.71 -20.37 -7.03
N MET A 99 -10.32 -21.63 -7.24
CA MET A 99 -11.04 -22.74 -6.63
C MET A 99 -10.72 -22.94 -5.14
N THR A 100 -11.74 -23.24 -4.34
CA THR A 100 -11.58 -23.59 -2.93
C THR A 100 -11.06 -25.03 -2.81
N THR A 101 -10.25 -25.29 -1.78
CA THR A 101 -9.68 -26.63 -1.54
C THR A 101 -10.76 -27.69 -1.31
N GLU A 102 -11.85 -27.31 -0.65
CA GLU A 102 -13.02 -28.19 -0.42
C GLU A 102 -13.70 -28.61 -1.73
N LEU A 103 -13.84 -27.67 -2.69
CA LEU A 103 -14.45 -27.99 -3.99
C LEU A 103 -13.53 -28.86 -4.85
N LEU A 104 -12.20 -28.65 -4.76
CA LEU A 104 -11.21 -29.51 -5.41
C LEU A 104 -11.28 -30.96 -4.90
N GLU A 105 -11.36 -31.13 -3.57
CA GLU A 105 -11.47 -32.45 -2.94
C GLU A 105 -12.78 -33.15 -3.33
N LEU A 106 -13.90 -32.42 -3.40
CA LEU A 106 -15.18 -32.96 -3.85
C LEU A 106 -15.18 -33.37 -5.33
N ILE A 107 -14.48 -32.64 -6.19
CA ILE A 107 -14.32 -32.98 -7.61
C ILE A 107 -13.45 -34.22 -7.76
N ASP A 108 -12.32 -34.29 -7.06
CA ASP A 108 -11.43 -35.46 -7.11
C ASP A 108 -12.12 -36.71 -6.55
N ALA A 109 -12.88 -36.58 -5.47
CA ALA A 109 -13.67 -37.65 -4.88
C ALA A 109 -14.83 -38.12 -5.80
N TYR A 110 -15.36 -37.23 -6.63
CA TYR A 110 -16.38 -37.58 -7.63
C TYR A 110 -15.76 -38.27 -8.86
N LEU A 111 -14.61 -37.79 -9.35
CA LEU A 111 -13.90 -38.39 -10.49
C LEU A 111 -13.45 -39.84 -10.21
N GLN A 112 -13.11 -40.16 -8.96
CA GLN A 112 -12.67 -41.50 -8.56
C GLN A 112 -13.82 -42.51 -8.43
N GLU A 113 -14.91 -42.13 -7.75
CA GLU A 113 -15.96 -43.09 -7.36
C GLU A 113 -17.21 -43.02 -8.26
N ARG A 114 -17.42 -41.93 -9.02
CA ARG A 114 -18.53 -41.73 -9.97
C ARG A 114 -19.93 -41.96 -9.37
N ASP A 115 -20.09 -41.69 -8.08
CA ASP A 115 -21.33 -41.91 -7.35
C ASP A 115 -22.37 -40.80 -7.59
N ARG A 116 -23.62 -41.20 -7.87
CA ARG A 116 -24.77 -40.28 -8.04
C ARG A 116 -25.09 -39.47 -6.77
N SER A 117 -24.83 -40.02 -5.58
CA SER A 117 -25.04 -39.31 -4.31
C SER A 117 -24.03 -38.16 -4.13
N ARG A 118 -22.78 -38.36 -4.60
CA ARG A 118 -21.72 -37.35 -4.59
C ARG A 118 -21.93 -36.29 -5.65
N LEU A 119 -22.52 -36.64 -6.80
CA LEU A 119 -22.94 -35.68 -7.83
C LEU A 119 -23.85 -34.58 -7.26
N HIS A 120 -24.87 -34.97 -6.47
CA HIS A 120 -25.78 -34.01 -5.86
C HIS A 120 -25.08 -33.12 -4.81
N GLN A 121 -24.11 -33.67 -4.05
CA GLN A 121 -23.33 -32.89 -3.08
C GLN A 121 -22.42 -31.89 -3.79
N LEU A 122 -21.75 -32.32 -4.86
CA LEU A 122 -20.91 -31.48 -5.71
C LEU A 122 -21.72 -30.36 -6.36
N GLN A 123 -22.92 -30.66 -6.87
CA GLN A 123 -23.82 -29.65 -7.43
C GLN A 123 -24.20 -28.58 -6.39
N ARG A 124 -24.57 -28.99 -5.17
CA ARG A 124 -24.88 -28.05 -4.08
C ARG A 124 -23.67 -27.22 -3.66
N ALA A 125 -22.47 -27.81 -3.63
CA ALA A 125 -21.24 -27.10 -3.30
C ALA A 125 -20.88 -26.09 -4.39
N LEU A 126 -21.01 -26.48 -5.66
CA LEU A 126 -20.78 -25.62 -6.81
C LEU A 126 -21.78 -24.46 -6.86
N ASP A 127 -23.07 -24.71 -6.61
CA ASP A 127 -24.09 -23.65 -6.53
C ASP A 127 -23.82 -22.65 -5.40
N ARG A 128 -23.33 -23.12 -4.24
CA ARG A 128 -22.93 -22.23 -3.14
C ARG A 128 -21.73 -21.36 -3.52
N GLU A 129 -20.73 -21.95 -4.16
CA GLU A 129 -19.54 -21.23 -4.61
C GLU A 129 -19.90 -20.21 -5.70
N ILE A 130 -20.74 -20.58 -6.67
CA ILE A 130 -21.27 -19.67 -7.70
C ILE A 130 -21.98 -18.48 -7.04
N ASN A 131 -22.90 -18.75 -6.10
CA ASN A 131 -23.62 -17.68 -5.38
C ASN A 131 -22.68 -16.79 -4.56
N HIS A 132 -21.66 -17.39 -3.91
CA HIS A 132 -20.64 -16.64 -3.19
C HIS A 132 -19.85 -15.72 -4.13
N ARG A 133 -19.41 -16.22 -5.28
CA ARG A 133 -18.66 -15.44 -6.29
C ARG A 133 -19.51 -14.37 -6.96
N ILE A 134 -20.79 -14.64 -7.23
CA ILE A 134 -21.75 -13.62 -7.71
C ILE A 134 -21.87 -12.50 -6.66
N HIS A 135 -21.97 -12.86 -5.38
CA HIS A 135 -22.03 -11.86 -4.31
C HIS A 135 -20.72 -11.05 -4.23
N GLU A 136 -19.55 -11.70 -4.31
CA GLU A 136 -18.25 -11.00 -4.38
C GLU A 136 -18.19 -10.06 -5.59
N GLN A 137 -18.59 -10.50 -6.78
CA GLN A 137 -18.63 -9.68 -7.98
C GLN A 137 -19.57 -8.48 -7.81
N ALA A 138 -20.79 -8.70 -7.32
CA ALA A 138 -21.77 -7.64 -7.07
C ALA A 138 -21.25 -6.60 -6.07
N THR A 139 -20.54 -7.03 -5.01
CA THR A 139 -19.91 -6.10 -4.07
C THR A 139 -18.78 -5.30 -4.73
N ILE A 140 -17.94 -5.93 -5.55
CA ILE A 140 -16.87 -5.23 -6.28
C ILE A 140 -17.45 -4.20 -7.26
N ILE A 141 -18.44 -4.60 -8.07
CA ILE A 141 -19.14 -3.71 -9.00
C ILE A 141 -19.79 -2.55 -8.26
N ARG A 142 -20.53 -2.81 -7.19
CA ARG A 142 -21.14 -1.75 -6.37
C ARG A 142 -20.11 -0.78 -5.80
N THR A 143 -18.95 -1.27 -5.36
CA THR A 143 -17.87 -0.39 -4.89
C THR A 143 -17.18 0.40 -6.02
N LEU A 144 -17.27 -0.06 -7.27
CA LEU A 144 -16.77 0.65 -8.45
C LEU A 144 -17.76 1.71 -8.92
N ASP A 145 -19.04 1.38 -8.98
CA ASP A 145 -20.09 2.25 -9.55
C ASP A 145 -20.61 3.30 -8.57
N SER A 146 -20.72 2.96 -7.28
CA SER A 146 -21.23 3.88 -6.24
C SER A 146 -20.43 3.75 -4.94
N PRO A 147 -19.14 4.13 -4.93
CA PRO A 147 -18.41 4.21 -3.68
C PRO A 147 -19.10 5.23 -2.77
N GLY A 148 -19.49 4.82 -1.56
CA GLY A 148 -19.99 5.73 -0.55
C GLY A 148 -19.04 6.92 -0.38
N TRP A 149 -19.56 8.10 -0.03
CA TRP A 149 -18.82 9.37 -0.09
C TRP A 149 -17.43 9.31 0.57
N GLY A 150 -17.31 8.69 1.76
CA GLY A 150 -16.03 8.51 2.44
C GLY A 150 -15.04 7.57 1.72
N ILE A 151 -15.53 6.52 1.06
CA ILE A 151 -14.71 5.60 0.26
C ILE A 151 -14.27 6.29 -1.04
N SER A 152 -15.14 7.09 -1.65
CA SER A 152 -14.81 7.88 -2.84
C SER A 152 -13.72 8.91 -2.53
N PHE A 153 -13.86 9.65 -1.42
CA PHE A 153 -12.83 10.57 -0.94
C PHE A 153 -11.51 9.84 -0.64
N TRP A 154 -11.56 8.70 0.04
CA TRP A 154 -10.37 7.91 0.31
C TRP A 154 -9.70 7.39 -0.97
N LYS A 155 -10.48 7.00 -1.99
CA LYS A 155 -9.97 6.60 -3.31
C LYS A 155 -9.31 7.75 -4.05
N MET A 156 -9.79 8.99 -3.88
CA MET A 156 -9.14 10.19 -4.42
C MET A 156 -7.88 10.56 -3.64
N LEU A 157 -7.88 10.39 -2.31
CA LEU A 157 -6.75 10.75 -1.46
C LEU A 157 -5.60 9.74 -1.53
N LYS A 158 -5.91 8.43 -1.61
CA LYS A 158 -4.91 7.35 -1.63
C LYS A 158 -3.79 7.52 -2.67
N PRO A 159 -4.06 7.89 -3.94
CA PRO A 159 -3.00 8.13 -4.93
C PRO A 159 -2.15 9.39 -4.68
N ALA A 160 -2.56 10.29 -3.78
CA ALA A 160 -1.75 11.46 -3.37
C ALA A 160 -0.72 11.12 -2.27
N ILE A 161 -0.88 9.99 -1.59
CA ILE A 161 -0.02 9.55 -0.48
C ILE A 161 1.45 9.34 -0.86
N PRO A 162 1.84 8.73 -2.00
CA PRO A 162 3.25 8.59 -2.34
C PRO A 162 3.91 9.96 -2.55
N PHE A 163 3.16 10.94 -3.07
CA PHE A 163 3.64 12.30 -3.16
C PHE A 163 3.76 12.98 -1.79
N ALA A 164 2.75 12.83 -0.92
CA ALA A 164 2.83 13.35 0.44
C ALA A 164 4.02 12.77 1.21
N ALA A 165 4.34 11.48 1.02
CA ALA A 165 5.51 10.84 1.60
C ALA A 165 6.83 11.42 1.04
N LEU A 166 6.93 11.64 -0.27
CA LEU A 166 8.08 12.29 -0.90
C LEU A 166 8.26 13.74 -0.43
N ALA A 167 7.17 14.50 -0.38
CA ALA A 167 7.18 15.88 0.10
C ALA A 167 7.61 15.95 1.57
N ALA A 168 7.11 15.04 2.41
CA ALA A 168 7.55 14.92 3.79
C ALA A 168 9.05 14.58 3.88
N LEU A 169 9.54 13.63 3.08
CA LEU A 169 10.97 13.27 3.05
C LEU A 169 11.85 14.46 2.65
N LEU A 170 11.43 15.23 1.64
CA LEU A 170 12.12 16.46 1.23
C LEU A 170 12.11 17.51 2.35
N LEU A 171 10.97 17.73 2.98
CA LEU A 171 10.83 18.68 4.09
C LEU A 171 11.72 18.30 5.28
N TRP A 172 11.78 17.02 5.66
CA TRP A 172 12.68 16.55 6.71
C TRP A 172 14.16 16.70 6.34
N SER A 173 14.49 16.52 5.05
CA SER A 173 15.86 16.69 4.53
C SER A 173 16.29 18.16 4.55
N ILE A 174 15.40 19.08 4.17
CA ILE A 174 15.63 20.53 4.24
C ILE A 174 15.81 20.96 5.70
N GLN A 175 14.94 20.52 6.60
CA GLN A 175 15.07 20.83 8.04
C GLN A 175 16.37 20.32 8.66
N LEU A 176 16.90 19.19 8.17
CA LEU A 176 18.21 18.68 8.59
C LEU A 176 19.33 19.56 8.01
N TYR A 177 19.24 19.92 6.73
CA TYR A 177 20.23 20.77 6.06
C TYR A 177 20.35 22.14 6.71
N ASP A 178 19.22 22.82 6.93
CA ASP A 178 19.16 24.15 7.56
C ASP A 178 19.73 24.11 8.98
N GLY A 179 19.34 23.11 9.77
CA GLY A 179 19.83 22.94 11.15
C GLY A 179 21.33 22.59 11.24
N LEU A 180 21.94 22.08 10.17
CA LEU A 180 23.38 21.80 10.11
C LEU A 180 24.20 22.97 9.53
N HIS A 181 23.59 23.85 8.72
CA HIS A 181 24.26 24.98 8.07
C HIS A 181 24.11 26.31 8.82
N GLU A 182 23.29 26.35 9.88
CA GLU A 182 23.10 27.56 10.67
C GLU A 182 24.43 28.05 11.27
N PRO A 183 24.88 29.29 10.98
CA PRO A 183 26.23 29.75 11.31
C PRO A 183 26.44 29.80 12.82
N THR A 184 27.44 29.01 13.26
CA THR A 184 27.91 28.75 14.62
C THR A 184 28.30 30.00 15.42
N THR A 185 27.36 30.86 15.73
CA THR A 185 27.63 32.08 16.50
C THR A 185 27.11 32.01 17.93
N VAL A 186 26.19 31.09 18.27
CA VAL A 186 25.71 30.91 19.66
C VAL A 186 25.32 29.47 19.98
N MET A 187 26.20 28.45 19.87
CA MET A 187 25.88 27.13 20.46
C MET A 187 27.12 26.37 20.95
N ALA A 188 27.35 26.40 22.26
CA ALA A 188 28.40 25.66 22.97
C ALA A 188 28.13 24.13 23.08
N SER A 189 27.54 23.47 22.09
CA SER A 189 27.18 22.03 22.16
C SER A 189 27.03 21.32 20.80
N SER A 190 27.91 21.58 19.84
CA SER A 190 27.79 21.14 18.43
C SER A 190 27.54 19.64 18.22
N LEU A 191 28.05 18.78 19.10
CA LEU A 191 27.86 17.34 18.98
C LEU A 191 26.48 16.87 19.48
N TRP A 192 26.00 17.44 20.60
CA TRP A 192 24.68 17.10 21.15
C TRP A 192 23.54 17.58 20.25
N THR A 193 23.66 18.79 19.71
CA THR A 193 22.68 19.34 18.77
C THR A 193 22.65 18.56 17.46
N SER A 194 23.82 18.15 16.95
CA SER A 194 23.92 17.28 15.78
C SER A 194 23.23 15.92 16.02
N ILE A 195 23.49 15.26 17.15
CA ILE A 195 22.81 14.02 17.52
C ILE A 195 21.29 14.22 17.62
N ALA A 196 20.83 15.33 18.19
CA ALA A 196 19.41 15.66 18.30
C ALA A 196 18.74 15.88 16.93
N LEU A 197 19.43 16.54 15.99
CA LEU A 197 18.94 16.74 14.61
C LEU A 197 18.88 15.43 13.84
N TRP A 198 19.92 14.60 13.91
CA TRP A 198 19.95 13.28 13.27
C TRP A 198 18.89 12.34 13.82
N SER A 199 18.70 12.32 15.15
CA SER A 199 17.64 11.50 15.77
C SER A 199 16.24 11.96 15.35
N ARG A 200 16.02 13.27 15.18
CA ARG A 200 14.74 13.80 14.69
C ARG A 200 14.50 13.36 13.26
N TYR A 201 15.52 13.48 12.41
CA TYR A 201 15.44 13.08 11.00
C TYR A 201 15.12 11.58 10.85
N ILE A 202 15.88 10.71 11.52
CA ILE A 202 15.67 9.25 11.46
C ILE A 202 14.28 8.88 12.00
N SER A 203 13.88 9.47 13.12
CA SER A 203 12.58 9.25 13.74
C SER A 203 11.42 9.67 12.82
N SER A 204 11.52 10.84 12.20
CA SER A 204 10.53 11.35 11.24
C SER A 204 10.47 10.51 9.98
N LEU A 205 11.61 10.02 9.46
CA LEU A 205 11.64 9.08 8.33
C LEU A 205 10.98 7.74 8.67
N ALA A 206 11.26 7.18 9.84
CA ALA A 206 10.65 5.94 10.28
C ALA A 206 9.13 6.09 10.42
N ALA A 207 8.66 7.23 10.93
CA ALA A 207 7.24 7.55 11.06
C ALA A 207 6.55 7.74 9.70
N THR A 208 7.16 8.44 8.75
CA THR A 208 6.58 8.62 7.40
C THR A 208 6.55 7.31 6.63
N LEU A 209 7.60 6.50 6.71
CA LEU A 209 7.67 5.21 6.03
C LEU A 209 6.66 4.21 6.60
N SER A 210 6.54 4.12 7.93
CA SER A 210 5.56 3.24 8.58
C SER A 210 4.12 3.63 8.25
N LEU A 211 3.81 4.93 8.25
CA LEU A 211 2.51 5.44 7.83
C LEU A 211 2.23 5.12 6.35
N TYR A 212 3.22 5.36 5.48
CA TYR A 212 3.11 5.05 4.05
C TYR A 212 2.80 3.57 3.80
N LEU A 213 3.55 2.67 4.44
CA LEU A 213 3.34 1.23 4.33
C LEU A 213 1.94 0.84 4.79
N VAL A 214 1.49 1.35 5.94
CA VAL A 214 0.16 1.00 6.46
C VAL A 214 -0.99 1.49 5.59
N ILE A 215 -0.84 2.65 4.94
CA ILE A 215 -1.90 3.15 4.06
C ILE A 215 -1.90 2.44 2.70
N MET A 216 -0.71 2.07 2.18
CA MET A 216 -0.60 1.37 0.90
C MET A 216 -0.91 -0.13 1.00
N GLU A 217 -0.58 -0.77 2.12
CA GLU A 217 -0.83 -2.19 2.34
C GLU A 217 -2.34 -2.47 2.33
N THR A 218 -2.77 -3.27 1.35
CA THR A 218 -4.20 -3.58 1.14
C THR A 218 -4.55 -4.99 1.65
N ARG A 219 -3.63 -5.67 2.33
CA ARG A 219 -3.81 -7.05 2.80
C ARG A 219 -4.87 -7.14 3.89
N ARG A 220 -5.80 -8.09 3.72
CA ARG A 220 -6.79 -8.49 4.73
C ARG A 220 -6.18 -9.60 5.59
N GLY A 221 -5.99 -9.35 6.88
CA GLY A 221 -5.51 -10.35 7.85
C GLY A 221 -5.51 -9.78 9.26
N GLU A 222 -5.64 -10.64 10.27
CA GLU A 222 -5.74 -10.23 11.68
C GLU A 222 -4.50 -9.46 12.17
N SER A 223 -3.32 -9.78 11.63
CA SER A 223 -2.08 -9.03 11.89
C SER A 223 -2.13 -7.57 11.43
N ARG A 224 -3.09 -7.20 10.56
CA ARG A 224 -3.25 -5.84 10.06
C ARG A 224 -3.52 -4.84 11.17
N VAL A 225 -4.40 -5.18 12.12
CA VAL A 225 -4.81 -4.24 13.18
C VAL A 225 -3.62 -3.91 14.09
N ILE A 226 -2.79 -4.91 14.40
CA ILE A 226 -1.58 -4.73 15.22
C ILE A 226 -0.57 -3.83 14.51
N TYR A 227 -0.28 -4.07 13.22
CA TYR A 227 0.63 -3.22 12.46
C TYR A 227 0.10 -1.79 12.28
N GLN A 228 -1.22 -1.63 12.07
CA GLN A 228 -1.87 -0.33 11.93
C GLN A 228 -1.82 0.48 13.22
N THR A 229 -2.16 -0.14 14.34
CA THR A 229 -2.10 0.53 15.65
C THR A 229 -0.66 0.89 16.02
N LEU A 230 0.30 0.00 15.74
CA LEU A 230 1.71 0.26 15.96
C LEU A 230 2.24 1.42 15.09
N SER A 231 1.92 1.44 13.79
CA SER A 231 2.35 2.55 12.92
C SER A 231 1.76 3.87 13.36
N LEU A 232 0.49 3.89 13.76
CA LEU A 232 -0.17 5.10 14.26
C LEU A 232 0.49 5.59 15.54
N LEU A 233 0.88 4.68 16.44
CA LEU A 233 1.58 5.04 17.66
C LEU A 233 2.99 5.59 17.36
N ILE A 234 3.74 4.99 16.44
CA ILE A 234 5.05 5.49 16.00
C ILE A 234 4.92 6.89 15.38
N SER A 235 3.91 7.11 14.54
CA SER A 235 3.61 8.42 13.95
C SER A 235 3.17 9.44 15.00
N ALA A 236 2.34 9.05 15.97
CA ALA A 236 1.92 9.92 17.06
C ALA A 236 3.10 10.33 17.95
N VAL A 237 4.01 9.40 18.23
CA VAL A 237 5.24 9.69 18.98
C VAL A 237 6.16 10.63 18.18
N ALA A 238 6.21 10.53 16.85
CA ALA A 238 6.99 11.47 16.03
C ALA A 238 6.46 12.91 16.09
N LEU A 239 5.16 13.12 16.34
CA LEU A 239 4.59 14.46 16.53
C LEU A 239 5.15 15.15 17.79
N LEU A 240 5.65 14.40 18.77
CA LEU A 240 6.27 14.98 19.96
C LEU A 240 7.56 15.75 19.65
N HIS A 241 8.17 15.55 18.47
CA HIS A 241 9.32 16.33 18.02
C HIS A 241 9.02 17.83 17.84
N PHE A 242 7.75 18.22 17.74
CA PHE A 242 7.35 19.63 17.72
C PHE A 242 7.50 20.33 19.09
N ILE A 243 7.64 19.57 20.19
CA ILE A 243 7.75 20.11 21.55
C ILE A 243 9.15 20.65 21.84
N GLY A 244 10.18 20.10 21.18
CA GLY A 244 11.54 20.62 21.32
C GLY A 244 12.62 19.63 20.88
N LEU A 245 13.72 20.18 20.37
CA LEU A 245 14.85 19.41 19.84
C LEU A 245 15.55 18.56 20.92
N SER A 246 15.56 19.03 22.18
CA SER A 246 16.23 18.34 23.29
C SER A 246 15.63 16.96 23.61
N PHE A 247 14.36 16.72 23.28
CA PHE A 247 13.68 15.45 23.54
C PHE A 247 13.87 14.43 22.41
N SER A 248 14.41 14.87 21.28
CA SER A 248 14.55 14.07 20.07
C SER A 248 15.19 12.68 20.24
N PRO A 249 16.33 12.51 20.95
CA PRO A 249 16.92 11.18 21.13
C PRO A 249 16.05 10.25 21.98
N TYR A 250 15.32 10.77 22.97
CA TYR A 250 14.42 9.97 23.80
C TYR A 250 13.19 9.50 23.02
N ILE A 251 12.67 10.36 22.14
CA ILE A 251 11.55 10.04 21.24
C ILE A 251 11.95 8.90 20.29
N LEU A 252 13.17 8.94 19.74
CA LEU A 252 13.69 7.87 18.89
C LEU A 252 13.82 6.54 19.64
N ILE A 253 14.34 6.55 20.87
CA ILE A 253 14.43 5.34 21.70
C ILE A 253 13.04 4.76 21.97
N LEU A 254 12.06 5.62 22.28
CA LEU A 254 10.68 5.18 22.50
C LEU A 254 10.10 4.52 21.24
N GLN A 255 10.31 5.09 20.05
CA GLN A 255 9.88 4.47 18.79
C GLN A 255 10.56 3.11 18.55
N LEU A 256 11.85 2.98 18.88
CA LEU A 256 12.58 1.72 18.76
C LEU A 256 11.98 0.64 19.66
N ILE A 257 11.67 0.99 20.92
CA ILE A 257 11.03 0.09 21.88
C ILE A 257 9.65 -0.34 21.38
N LEU A 258 8.85 0.59 20.86
CA LEU A 258 7.56 0.28 20.27
C LEU A 258 7.71 -0.68 19.09
N PHE A 259 8.65 -0.40 18.18
CA PHE A 259 8.91 -1.25 17.02
C PHE A 259 9.31 -2.67 17.44
N LEU A 260 10.22 -2.81 18.42
CA LEU A 260 10.63 -4.10 18.97
C LEU A 260 9.47 -4.85 19.65
N CYS A 261 8.63 -4.14 20.40
CA CYS A 261 7.43 -4.69 21.03
C CYS A 261 6.45 -5.22 19.96
N GLY A 262 6.22 -4.46 18.90
CA GLY A 262 5.40 -4.87 17.76
C GLY A 262 5.93 -6.12 17.05
N PHE A 263 7.25 -6.24 16.90
CA PHE A 263 7.87 -7.45 16.33
C PHE A 263 7.70 -8.67 17.24
N SER A 264 7.80 -8.48 18.56
CA SER A 264 7.55 -9.54 19.54
C SER A 264 6.09 -10.03 19.50
N LEU A 265 5.14 -9.11 19.45
CA LEU A 265 3.70 -9.40 19.36
C LEU A 265 3.31 -10.07 18.03
N THR A 266 4.03 -9.77 16.95
CA THR A 266 3.72 -10.29 15.61
C THR A 266 4.61 -11.48 15.21
N ARG A 267 5.36 -12.05 16.16
CA ARG A 267 6.14 -13.26 15.95
C ARG A 267 5.17 -14.38 15.61
N LYS A 268 4.95 -14.59 14.30
CA LYS A 268 4.08 -15.63 13.77
C LYS A 268 4.43 -16.94 14.47
N ARG A 269 3.41 -17.67 14.96
CA ARG A 269 3.56 -19.06 15.37
C ARG A 269 4.44 -19.76 14.35
N SER A 270 5.52 -20.36 14.85
CA SER A 270 6.51 -21.04 14.03
C SER A 270 5.80 -21.95 13.04
N ARG A 271 6.31 -22.06 11.81
CA ARG A 271 5.79 -23.00 10.79
C ARG A 271 5.68 -24.45 11.32
N ARG A 272 6.38 -24.73 12.43
CA ARG A 272 6.40 -25.99 13.20
C ARG A 272 5.13 -26.24 14.06
N GLU A 273 4.32 -25.22 14.32
CA GLU A 273 3.05 -25.32 15.09
C GLU A 273 1.81 -25.38 14.19
N ARG A 274 1.99 -25.40 12.86
CA ARG A 274 0.88 -25.73 11.96
C ARG A 274 0.73 -27.25 11.99
N PRO A 275 -0.44 -27.81 12.34
CA PRO A 275 -0.69 -29.22 12.12
C PRO A 275 -0.41 -29.51 10.65
N TYR A 276 0.59 -30.33 10.38
CA TYR A 276 0.76 -30.89 9.05
C TYR A 276 -0.42 -31.85 8.85
N PRO A 277 -1.17 -31.77 7.75
CA PRO A 277 -2.09 -32.84 7.39
C PRO A 277 -1.24 -34.11 7.21
N GLY A 278 -1.32 -35.03 8.18
CA GLY A 278 -0.48 -36.24 8.26
C GLY A 278 0.27 -36.48 9.58
N HIS A 279 0.03 -35.75 10.67
CA HIS A 279 0.53 -36.16 11.99
C HIS A 279 -0.36 -37.27 12.56
N GLU A 280 0.24 -38.40 12.90
CA GLU A 280 -0.40 -39.67 13.26
C GLU A 280 -1.07 -39.68 14.66
N ASP A 281 -1.19 -38.54 15.33
CA ASP A 281 -1.71 -38.44 16.70
C ASP A 281 -3.26 -38.54 16.79
N PHE A 282 -3.95 -38.98 15.72
CA PHE A 282 -5.38 -39.27 15.72
C PHE A 282 -5.71 -40.78 15.65
N LEU A 283 -4.74 -41.65 15.95
CA LEU A 283 -4.94 -43.09 16.10
C LEU A 283 -4.54 -43.58 17.50
N GLU A 284 -5.17 -43.02 18.54
CA GLU A 284 -5.42 -43.72 19.81
C GLU A 284 -6.84 -43.44 20.31
#